data_AF-U2HF24-F1
#
_entry.id   AF-U2HF24-F1
#
_cell.length_a   1.000
_cell.length_b   1.000
_cell.length_c   1.000
_cell.angle_alpha   90.00
_cell.angle_beta   90.00
_cell.angle_gamma   90.00
#
_symmetry.space_group_name_H-M   'P 1'
#
loop_
_entity.id
_entity.type
_entity.pdbx_description
1 polymer ?
#
loop_
_entity_poly.entity_id
_entity_poly.type
_entity_poly.pdbx_seq_one_letter_code
_entity_poly.pdbx_strand_id
1 'polypeptide(L)'
;MNKKGIKAIKITCATLLVFLLLTTILLIIGEFGTEPSLSNLYRDGKEINGVFTNYNNQIYAVVPSSGYYLIKEADVASFREIDERISNRQFAVDKNNAYCGNQIIKGFDPATARALGEGYFTDGKTTCYCAPMSVPNMDLSGIAFVLKKILYGAGLVDKPQRDIYPLQFLQEGNSMYTTLLKARAVTNGKLVYYQGKLLDKANPLTLQQLPLVYNDGDIRPSFVYLADDKHVYYKNDLLPLQANTELHALAFDAQNQQNYLVDPKEGMVYVNAIPFDKRYAPYKELSLHGGHIFHSFFLSKSGVFYYDAVKKDVMRLDENPFHGSDFKEIEPLIFLDNKRLLYLETSEHWGGRRDPGLKSQSTHIYQMDEPVDPAAWQRIGPVNYNFGAVWKNGLDYFYFDQLGNNQGIRKTIYRIADQATVNKLLEKDVRTDAIRDLIRDGRMIPIKGKEVLRAKTVHRENNYWFIWIILSLTLGVRAVLWFLRKVGVNPQPFTITDKGLKINNLWSKQYELFDIDEVVFFVETALRQPGYNGKFRVHLRNGNTSPKYMFSSQISLHADTKEQLELYIADLQHLLTKHGIKSRVVY
;
A
#
# COMPACT_ATOMS: atom_id res chain seq x y z
N MET A 1 4.62 41.51 17.04
CA MET A 1 5.66 40.47 16.89
C MET A 1 7.00 41.15 16.61
N ASN A 2 8.02 41.00 17.46
CA ASN A 2 9.27 41.78 17.39
C ASN A 2 10.00 41.58 16.05
N LYS A 3 10.72 42.59 15.52
CA LYS A 3 11.39 42.58 14.18
C LYS A 3 12.28 41.33 13.95
N LYS A 4 12.76 40.70 15.03
CA LYS A 4 13.48 39.41 15.02
C LYS A 4 12.60 38.20 14.66
N GLY A 5 11.37 38.11 15.17
CA GLY A 5 10.43 37.00 14.88
C GLY A 5 9.92 37.03 13.44
N ILE A 6 9.73 38.22 12.88
CA ILE A 6 9.31 38.41 11.48
C ILE A 6 10.45 38.11 10.49
N LYS A 7 11.71 38.34 10.89
CA LYS A 7 12.92 38.00 10.11
C LYS A 7 13.20 36.49 10.15
N ALA A 8 12.99 35.86 11.31
CA ALA A 8 13.08 34.41 11.48
C ALA A 8 12.09 33.67 10.56
N ILE A 9 10.80 34.04 10.59
CA ILE A 9 9.76 33.41 9.75
C ILE A 9 10.06 33.53 8.24
N LYS A 10 10.60 34.68 7.79
CA LYS A 10 10.96 34.90 6.37
C LYS A 10 12.18 34.11 5.92
N ILE A 11 13.19 33.96 6.76
CA ILE A 11 14.35 33.10 6.49
C ILE A 11 13.90 31.65 6.43
N THR A 12 13.10 31.21 7.41
CA THR A 12 12.54 29.85 7.45
C THR A 12 11.71 29.51 6.21
N CYS A 13 10.89 30.43 5.69
CA CYS A 13 10.11 30.19 4.48
C CYS A 13 10.94 30.19 3.18
N ALA A 14 11.98 31.02 3.07
CA ALA A 14 12.85 31.06 1.90
C ALA A 14 13.81 29.86 1.86
N THR A 15 14.35 29.46 3.01
CA THR A 15 15.13 28.22 3.13
C THR A 15 14.26 27.00 2.83
N LEU A 16 13.01 26.97 3.30
CA LEU A 16 12.07 25.89 2.99
C LEU A 16 11.78 25.79 1.47
N LEU A 17 11.64 26.91 0.76
CA LEU A 17 11.37 26.92 -0.68
C LEU A 17 12.58 26.47 -1.52
N VAL A 18 13.79 26.95 -1.19
CA VAL A 18 15.03 26.50 -1.83
C VAL A 18 15.27 25.03 -1.54
N PHE A 19 15.03 24.60 -0.30
CA PHE A 19 15.07 23.21 0.10
C PHE A 19 14.10 22.36 -0.73
N LEU A 20 12.85 22.80 -0.90
CA LEU A 20 11.86 22.08 -1.71
C LEU A 20 12.26 21.98 -3.19
N LEU A 21 12.72 23.07 -3.81
CA LEU A 21 13.21 23.05 -5.20
C LEU A 21 14.43 22.14 -5.37
N LEU A 22 15.39 22.23 -4.45
CA LEU A 22 16.55 21.35 -4.43
C LEU A 22 16.11 19.89 -4.27
N THR A 23 15.16 19.58 -3.37
CA THR A 23 14.64 18.22 -3.21
C THR A 23 13.96 17.71 -4.48
N THR A 24 13.22 18.55 -5.22
CA THR A 24 12.59 18.13 -6.49
C THR A 24 13.60 17.87 -7.59
N ILE A 25 14.63 18.72 -7.72
CA ILE A 25 15.72 18.53 -8.70
C ILE A 25 16.51 17.27 -8.35
N LEU A 26 16.83 17.08 -7.06
CA LEU A 26 17.51 15.88 -6.58
C LEU A 26 16.66 14.61 -6.78
N LEU A 27 15.32 14.69 -6.70
CA LEU A 27 14.45 13.55 -6.99
C LEU A 27 14.44 13.17 -8.47
N ILE A 28 14.55 14.16 -9.37
CA ILE A 28 14.66 13.95 -10.82
C ILE A 28 16.04 13.36 -11.16
N ILE A 29 17.12 13.89 -10.57
CA ILE A 29 18.46 13.31 -10.69
C ILE A 29 18.47 11.86 -10.15
N GLY A 30 17.66 11.57 -9.11
CA GLY A 30 17.32 10.25 -8.59
C GLY A 30 16.90 9.20 -9.61
N GLU A 31 16.42 9.61 -10.79
CA GLU A 31 15.97 8.73 -11.87
C GLU A 31 17.04 8.48 -12.93
N PHE A 32 18.13 9.25 -12.92
CA PHE A 32 19.27 9.13 -13.83
C PHE A 32 20.47 8.43 -13.17
N GLY A 33 20.21 7.40 -12.37
CA GLY A 33 21.26 6.54 -11.82
C GLY A 33 22.06 5.86 -12.94
N THR A 34 23.31 5.50 -12.66
CA THR A 34 24.25 4.87 -13.60
C THR A 34 23.95 3.39 -13.89
N GLU A 35 22.85 2.85 -13.36
CA GLU A 35 22.43 1.47 -13.61
C GLU A 35 21.72 1.34 -14.96
N PRO A 36 21.79 0.16 -15.60
CA PRO A 36 21.05 -0.08 -16.83
C PRO A 36 19.58 0.24 -16.63
N SER A 37 19.01 0.97 -17.59
CA SER A 37 17.60 1.32 -17.52
C SER A 37 16.74 0.06 -17.45
N LEU A 38 15.58 0.18 -16.81
CA LEU A 38 14.61 -0.91 -16.72
C LEU A 38 14.32 -1.54 -18.09
N SER A 39 14.26 -0.70 -19.15
CA SER A 39 14.08 -1.15 -20.53
C SER A 39 15.20 -2.03 -21.05
N ASN A 40 16.45 -1.75 -20.66
CA ASN A 40 17.61 -2.54 -21.10
C ASN A 40 17.60 -3.91 -20.43
N LEU A 41 17.30 -3.98 -19.13
CA LEU A 41 17.16 -5.24 -18.41
C LEU A 41 16.01 -6.11 -18.95
N TYR A 42 14.87 -5.50 -19.31
CA TYR A 42 13.76 -6.23 -19.93
C TYR A 42 14.04 -6.71 -21.36
N ARG A 43 14.74 -5.90 -22.17
CA ARG A 43 14.95 -6.21 -23.59
C ARG A 43 16.16 -7.11 -23.83
N ASP A 44 17.24 -6.82 -23.12
CA ASP A 44 18.58 -7.36 -23.41
C ASP A 44 19.09 -8.27 -22.27
N GLY A 45 18.37 -8.35 -21.14
CA GLY A 45 18.67 -9.26 -20.05
C GLY A 45 18.33 -10.71 -20.39
N LYS A 46 19.20 -11.64 -20.01
CA LYS A 46 18.94 -13.08 -20.10
C LYS A 46 18.32 -13.53 -18.77
N GLU A 47 17.04 -13.83 -18.79
CA GLU A 47 16.35 -14.45 -17.65
C GLU A 47 17.07 -15.75 -17.28
N ILE A 48 17.47 -15.88 -16.01
CA ILE A 48 18.09 -17.11 -15.51
C ILE A 48 16.98 -18.09 -15.18
N ASN A 49 15.99 -17.62 -14.42
CA ASN A 49 14.65 -18.12 -14.15
C ASN A 49 14.12 -17.28 -12.96
N GLY A 50 12.85 -17.47 -12.61
CA GLY A 50 12.30 -16.91 -11.38
C GLY A 50 12.33 -15.39 -11.32
N VAL A 51 13.04 -14.85 -10.34
CA VAL A 51 13.18 -13.39 -10.16
C VAL A 51 14.53 -12.86 -10.65
N PHE A 52 15.39 -13.72 -11.22
CA PHE A 52 16.79 -13.40 -11.49
C PHE A 52 17.08 -13.20 -12.98
N THR A 53 17.91 -12.20 -13.29
CA THR A 53 18.29 -11.85 -14.65
C THR A 53 19.79 -11.61 -14.73
N ASN A 54 20.45 -12.25 -15.69
CA ASN A 54 21.84 -11.94 -16.05
C ASN A 54 21.83 -10.82 -17.09
N TYR A 55 22.54 -9.74 -16.80
CA TYR A 55 22.76 -8.67 -17.75
C TYR A 55 24.18 -8.12 -17.61
N ASN A 56 24.91 -8.01 -18.73
CA ASN A 56 26.31 -7.55 -18.77
C ASN A 56 27.23 -8.26 -17.75
N ASN A 57 27.07 -9.58 -17.59
CA ASN A 57 27.84 -10.39 -16.65
C ASN A 57 27.68 -9.89 -15.20
N GLN A 58 26.45 -9.56 -14.83
CA GLN A 58 26.00 -9.19 -13.49
C GLN A 58 24.62 -9.81 -13.24
N ILE A 59 24.31 -10.11 -11.98
CA ILE A 59 23.03 -10.71 -11.59
C ILE A 59 22.13 -9.65 -10.95
N TYR A 60 20.90 -9.59 -11.43
CA TYR A 60 19.87 -8.71 -10.88
C TYR A 60 18.70 -9.55 -10.39
N ALA A 61 18.09 -9.17 -9.27
CA ALA A 61 16.79 -9.70 -8.85
C ALA A 61 15.69 -8.65 -9.03
N VAL A 62 14.57 -9.04 -9.64
CA VAL A 62 13.37 -8.21 -9.69
C VAL A 62 12.64 -8.30 -8.37
N VAL A 63 12.28 -7.13 -7.85
CA VAL A 63 11.43 -7.00 -6.67
C VAL A 63 10.13 -6.35 -7.14
N PRO A 64 8.97 -7.04 -7.04
CA PRO A 64 7.70 -6.50 -7.48
C PRO A 64 7.44 -5.10 -6.89
N SER A 65 6.96 -4.18 -7.73
CA SER A 65 6.73 -2.76 -7.42
C SER A 65 7.99 -1.91 -7.11
N SER A 66 9.17 -2.52 -7.07
CA SER A 66 10.45 -1.87 -6.75
C SER A 66 11.51 -2.01 -7.85
N GLY A 67 11.28 -2.87 -8.86
CA GLY A 67 12.14 -3.05 -10.04
C GLY A 67 13.34 -3.96 -9.76
N TYR A 68 14.36 -3.89 -10.62
CA TYR A 68 15.57 -4.73 -10.51
C TYR A 68 16.59 -4.14 -9.53
N TYR A 69 17.29 -5.02 -8.82
CA TYR A 69 18.37 -4.69 -7.90
C TYR A 69 19.58 -5.56 -8.21
N LEU A 70 20.74 -4.93 -8.41
CA LEU A 70 22.02 -5.60 -8.60
C LEU A 70 22.40 -6.38 -7.33
N ILE A 71 22.83 -7.62 -7.52
CA ILE A 71 23.46 -8.45 -6.48
C ILE A 71 24.97 -8.35 -6.70
N LYS A 72 25.61 -7.42 -6.00
CA LYS A 72 27.03 -7.07 -6.23
C LYS A 72 27.98 -8.23 -5.96
N GLU A 73 27.64 -9.07 -5.00
CA GLU A 73 28.45 -10.19 -4.52
C GLU A 73 28.20 -11.49 -5.31
N ALA A 74 27.29 -11.48 -6.29
CA ALA A 74 26.95 -12.67 -7.06
C ALA A 74 28.10 -13.15 -7.95
N ASP A 75 28.48 -14.42 -7.79
CA ASP A 75 29.35 -15.10 -8.73
C ASP A 75 28.54 -15.61 -9.92
N VAL A 76 28.54 -14.82 -11.00
CA VAL A 76 27.75 -15.08 -12.22
C VAL A 76 27.97 -16.47 -12.80
N ALA A 77 29.19 -16.99 -12.73
CA ALA A 77 29.57 -18.27 -13.34
C ALA A 77 28.96 -19.48 -12.61
N SER A 78 28.73 -19.37 -11.30
CA SER A 78 28.14 -20.43 -10.48
C SER A 78 26.72 -20.14 -10.00
N PHE A 79 26.17 -18.97 -10.33
CA PHE A 79 24.82 -18.57 -9.95
C PHE A 79 23.76 -19.50 -10.54
N ARG A 80 22.92 -20.06 -9.68
CA ARG A 80 21.86 -21.01 -10.05
C ARG A 80 20.72 -20.99 -9.04
N GLU A 81 19.54 -21.34 -9.52
CA GLU A 81 18.44 -21.70 -8.62
C GLU A 81 18.65 -23.09 -8.03
N ILE A 82 17.95 -23.37 -6.93
CA ILE A 82 17.94 -24.69 -6.30
C ILE A 82 16.60 -25.42 -6.47
N ASP A 83 15.56 -24.73 -6.96
CA ASP A 83 14.22 -25.28 -7.16
C ASP A 83 13.39 -24.41 -8.13
N GLU A 84 12.73 -25.02 -9.11
CA GLU A 84 12.01 -24.31 -10.19
C GLU A 84 10.55 -23.97 -9.86
N ARG A 85 10.01 -24.46 -8.74
CA ARG A 85 8.61 -24.23 -8.36
C ARG A 85 8.38 -22.74 -8.16
N ILE A 86 7.20 -22.27 -8.59
CA ILE A 86 6.83 -20.85 -8.52
C ILE A 86 6.98 -20.28 -7.11
N SER A 87 6.70 -21.09 -6.08
CA SER A 87 6.81 -20.69 -4.67
C SER A 87 8.24 -20.58 -4.14
N ASN A 88 9.26 -20.93 -4.92
CA ASN A 88 10.68 -20.93 -4.54
C ASN A 88 11.60 -20.09 -5.46
N ARG A 89 11.07 -19.53 -6.55
CA ARG A 89 11.79 -18.76 -7.59
C ARG A 89 12.52 -17.51 -7.10
N GLN A 90 12.24 -17.08 -5.88
CA GLN A 90 12.90 -15.99 -5.19
C GLN A 90 14.24 -16.39 -4.55
N PHE A 91 14.62 -17.68 -4.57
CA PHE A 91 15.83 -18.17 -3.91
C PHE A 91 16.85 -18.73 -4.89
N ALA A 92 18.11 -18.31 -4.73
CA ALA A 92 19.22 -18.79 -5.54
C ALA A 92 20.49 -18.94 -4.71
N VAL A 93 21.48 -19.62 -5.27
CA VAL A 93 22.82 -19.76 -4.70
C VAL A 93 23.88 -19.52 -5.76
N ASP A 94 25.07 -19.13 -5.33
CA ASP A 94 26.29 -19.28 -6.10
C ASP A 94 27.32 -20.07 -5.26
N LYS A 95 28.56 -20.20 -5.71
CA LYS A 95 29.58 -20.97 -4.98
C LYS A 95 29.93 -20.39 -3.59
N ASN A 96 29.58 -19.14 -3.31
CA ASN A 96 29.94 -18.40 -2.10
C ASN A 96 28.75 -18.08 -1.19
N ASN A 97 27.57 -17.80 -1.77
CA ASN A 97 26.43 -17.22 -1.04
C ASN A 97 25.08 -17.84 -1.46
N ALA A 98 24.11 -17.74 -0.55
CA ALA A 98 22.69 -17.93 -0.85
C ALA A 98 21.94 -16.59 -0.83
N TYR A 99 20.87 -16.49 -1.62
CA TYR A 99 20.15 -15.26 -1.89
C TYR A 99 18.63 -15.43 -1.72
N CYS A 100 18.00 -14.47 -1.05
CA CYS A 100 16.54 -14.27 -1.00
C CYS A 100 16.18 -12.99 -1.75
N GLY A 101 15.78 -13.12 -3.01
CA GLY A 101 15.77 -12.03 -3.98
C GLY A 101 17.17 -11.43 -4.07
N ASN A 102 17.30 -10.13 -3.83
CA ASN A 102 18.59 -9.44 -3.84
C ASN A 102 19.34 -9.46 -2.49
N GLN A 103 18.87 -10.20 -1.48
CA GLN A 103 19.45 -10.19 -0.13
C GLN A 103 20.32 -11.43 0.10
N ILE A 104 21.56 -11.24 0.59
CA ILE A 104 22.42 -12.35 1.03
C ILE A 104 21.89 -12.95 2.33
N ILE A 105 21.82 -14.27 2.37
CA ILE A 105 21.44 -15.04 3.55
C ILE A 105 22.73 -15.41 4.31
N LYS A 106 23.08 -14.59 5.29
CA LYS A 106 24.32 -14.74 6.05
C LYS A 106 24.39 -16.09 6.78
N GLY A 107 25.52 -16.77 6.67
CA GLY A 107 25.79 -18.03 7.37
C GLY A 107 25.11 -19.26 6.76
N PHE A 108 24.46 -19.12 5.60
CA PHE A 108 23.84 -20.22 4.88
C PHE A 108 24.85 -20.85 3.91
N ASP A 109 25.07 -22.16 3.98
CA ASP A 109 26.00 -22.89 3.12
C ASP A 109 25.35 -23.18 1.75
N PRO A 110 25.84 -22.55 0.65
CA PRO A 110 25.27 -22.78 -0.67
C PRO A 110 25.55 -24.19 -1.24
N ALA A 111 26.58 -24.89 -0.73
CA ALA A 111 26.95 -26.21 -1.23
C ALA A 111 25.94 -27.29 -0.84
N THR A 112 25.30 -27.15 0.32
CA THR A 112 24.30 -28.09 0.86
C THR A 112 22.87 -27.56 0.79
N ALA A 113 22.68 -26.40 0.15
CA ALA A 113 21.40 -25.73 -0.01
C ALA A 113 20.35 -26.63 -0.70
N ARG A 114 19.17 -26.73 -0.08
CA ARG A 114 18.00 -27.43 -0.64
C ARG A 114 16.70 -26.75 -0.26
N ALA A 115 15.71 -26.82 -1.16
CA ALA A 115 14.36 -26.38 -0.89
C ALA A 115 13.58 -27.43 -0.09
N LEU A 116 12.90 -26.99 0.96
CA LEU A 116 11.85 -27.78 1.63
C LEU A 116 10.50 -27.60 0.90
N GLY A 117 10.26 -26.41 0.33
CA GLY A 117 9.04 -26.08 -0.43
C GLY A 117 8.31 -24.86 0.13
N GLU A 118 7.45 -24.25 -0.69
CA GLU A 118 6.64 -23.06 -0.35
C GLU A 118 7.43 -21.91 0.31
N GLY A 119 8.65 -21.65 -0.15
CA GLY A 119 9.53 -20.59 0.34
C GLY A 119 10.44 -20.98 1.51
N TYR A 120 10.46 -22.24 1.93
CA TYR A 120 11.39 -22.73 2.95
C TYR A 120 12.64 -23.38 2.35
N PHE A 121 13.80 -23.03 2.90
CA PHE A 121 15.11 -23.48 2.44
C PHE A 121 16.02 -23.84 3.62
N THR A 122 16.88 -24.83 3.43
CA THR A 122 17.86 -25.25 4.44
C THR A 122 19.18 -25.67 3.80
N ASP A 123 20.27 -25.48 4.53
CA ASP A 123 21.60 -26.01 4.22
C ASP A 123 21.97 -27.22 5.13
N GLY A 124 21.02 -27.68 5.95
CA GLY A 124 21.21 -28.72 6.96
C GLY A 124 21.53 -28.20 8.37
N LYS A 125 22.01 -26.95 8.51
CA LYS A 125 22.27 -26.28 9.79
C LYS A 125 21.30 -25.11 10.02
N THR A 126 21.25 -24.20 9.06
CA THR A 126 20.38 -23.04 8.97
C THR A 126 19.12 -23.40 8.20
N THR A 127 17.97 -22.93 8.68
CA THR A 127 16.71 -22.99 7.93
C THR A 127 16.10 -21.60 7.90
N CYS A 128 15.65 -21.16 6.73
CA CYS A 128 15.00 -19.87 6.56
C CYS A 128 13.74 -19.99 5.71
N TYR A 129 12.87 -19.01 5.90
CA TYR A 129 11.74 -18.72 5.04
C TYR A 129 12.06 -17.47 4.23
N CYS A 130 12.13 -17.61 2.91
CA CYS A 130 12.18 -16.52 1.95
C CYS A 130 10.83 -16.47 1.25
N ALA A 131 10.01 -15.44 1.50
CA ALA A 131 8.64 -15.44 0.98
C ALA A 131 8.63 -15.27 -0.55
N PRO A 132 7.71 -15.90 -1.29
CA PRO A 132 7.65 -15.78 -2.75
C PRO A 132 7.16 -14.41 -3.25
N MET A 133 6.59 -13.59 -2.37
CA MET A 133 6.06 -12.26 -2.69
C MET A 133 6.76 -11.20 -1.84
N SER A 134 7.01 -10.04 -2.44
CA SER A 134 7.55 -8.89 -1.72
C SER A 134 6.47 -8.17 -0.90
N VAL A 135 6.90 -7.51 0.18
CA VAL A 135 6.07 -6.67 1.03
C VAL A 135 6.71 -5.29 1.20
N PRO A 136 5.95 -4.24 1.54
CA PRO A 136 6.53 -2.94 1.84
C PRO A 136 7.59 -3.04 2.93
N ASN A 137 8.74 -2.42 2.68
CA ASN A 137 9.85 -2.32 3.61
C ASN A 137 9.51 -1.34 4.74
N MET A 138 9.07 -1.90 5.87
CA MET A 138 8.65 -1.11 7.04
C MET A 138 9.82 -0.38 7.72
N ASP A 139 11.06 -0.83 7.51
CA ASP A 139 12.26 -0.17 8.05
C ASP A 139 12.62 1.11 7.26
N LEU A 140 12.04 1.28 6.07
CA LEU A 140 12.26 2.43 5.22
C LEU A 140 11.04 3.35 5.19
N SER A 141 11.01 4.31 6.13
CA SER A 141 9.95 5.33 6.16
C SER A 141 9.87 6.11 4.85
N GLY A 142 8.68 6.65 4.53
CA GLY A 142 8.47 7.42 3.29
C GLY A 142 9.43 8.61 3.14
N ILE A 143 9.78 9.29 4.24
CA ILE A 143 10.76 10.39 4.23
C ILE A 143 12.17 9.85 3.96
N ALA A 144 12.57 8.77 4.63
CA ALA A 144 13.87 8.15 4.41
C ALA A 144 14.02 7.60 2.99
N PHE A 145 12.96 7.04 2.41
CA PHE A 145 12.93 6.60 1.01
C PHE A 145 13.21 7.76 0.05
N VAL A 146 12.53 8.90 0.22
CA VAL A 146 12.71 10.11 -0.60
C VAL A 146 14.17 10.61 -0.52
N LEU A 147 14.72 10.71 0.68
CA LEU A 147 16.11 11.14 0.88
C LEU A 147 17.10 10.16 0.25
N LYS A 148 16.92 8.84 0.41
CA LYS A 148 17.79 7.85 -0.23
C LYS A 148 17.64 7.87 -1.75
N LYS A 149 16.46 8.12 -2.31
CA LYS A 149 16.26 8.23 -3.77
C LYS A 149 17.05 9.41 -4.34
N ILE A 150 17.02 10.55 -3.63
CA ILE A 150 17.84 11.74 -3.92
C ILE A 150 19.34 11.39 -3.92
N LEU A 151 19.82 10.76 -2.84
CA LEU A 151 21.23 10.41 -2.69
C LEU A 151 21.67 9.37 -3.73
N TYR A 152 20.79 8.45 -4.10
CA TYR A 152 21.03 7.45 -5.15
C TYR A 152 21.23 8.12 -6.50
N GLY A 153 20.40 9.11 -6.87
CA GLY A 153 20.61 9.91 -8.08
C GLY A 153 21.94 10.64 -8.11
N ALA A 154 22.42 11.08 -6.95
CA ALA A 154 23.73 11.70 -6.80
C ALA A 154 24.89 10.69 -6.78
N GLY A 155 24.61 9.39 -6.90
CA GLY A 155 25.62 8.31 -6.86
C GLY A 155 26.25 8.10 -5.48
N LEU A 156 25.62 8.59 -4.41
CA LEU A 156 26.18 8.59 -3.05
C LEU A 156 25.76 7.38 -2.21
N VAL A 157 24.66 6.73 -2.58
CA VAL A 157 24.13 5.55 -1.89
C VAL A 157 23.57 4.57 -2.90
N ASP A 158 23.35 3.33 -2.47
CA ASP A 158 22.67 2.32 -3.26
C ASP A 158 21.17 2.60 -3.44
N LYS A 159 20.60 2.00 -4.48
CA LYS A 159 19.19 2.15 -4.84
C LYS A 159 18.29 1.81 -3.62
N PRO A 160 17.43 2.73 -3.17
CA PRO A 160 16.54 2.44 -2.06
C PRO A 160 15.47 1.44 -2.47
N GLN A 161 15.20 0.50 -1.58
CA GLN A 161 14.28 -0.59 -1.82
C GLN A 161 13.00 -0.41 -1.00
N ARG A 162 11.90 -0.09 -1.69
CA ARG A 162 10.58 0.17 -1.07
C ARG A 162 9.87 -1.10 -0.66
N ASP A 163 10.08 -2.19 -1.40
CA ASP A 163 9.51 -3.50 -1.13
C ASP A 163 10.64 -4.51 -0.96
N ILE A 164 10.51 -5.48 -0.06
CA ILE A 164 11.53 -6.51 0.20
C ILE A 164 10.89 -7.89 0.16
N TYR A 165 11.68 -8.90 -0.20
CA TYR A 165 11.32 -10.28 0.07
C TYR A 165 11.50 -10.54 1.57
N PRO A 166 10.43 -10.86 2.33
CA PRO A 166 10.56 -11.24 3.73
C PRO A 166 11.52 -12.43 3.87
N LEU A 167 12.55 -12.25 4.69
CA LEU A 167 13.49 -13.30 5.08
C LEU A 167 13.38 -13.51 6.59
N GLN A 168 13.06 -14.73 7.00
CA GLN A 168 12.94 -15.09 8.40
C GLN A 168 13.75 -16.36 8.69
N PHE A 169 14.69 -16.27 9.62
CA PHE A 169 15.39 -17.45 10.13
C PHE A 169 14.54 -18.18 11.14
N LEU A 170 14.55 -19.51 11.05
CA LEU A 170 13.91 -20.40 12.02
C LEU A 170 14.89 -20.68 13.15
N GLN A 171 14.36 -21.01 14.34
CA GLN A 171 15.20 -21.34 15.48
C GLN A 171 16.10 -22.54 15.17
N GLU A 172 17.40 -22.36 15.38
CA GLU A 172 18.41 -23.42 15.27
C GLU A 172 18.20 -24.50 16.33
N GLY A 173 18.50 -25.74 15.99
CA GLY A 173 18.42 -26.88 16.90
C GLY A 173 19.00 -28.14 16.28
N ASN A 174 19.05 -29.21 17.07
CA ASN A 174 19.66 -30.47 16.65
C ASN A 174 18.80 -31.31 15.69
N SER A 175 17.56 -30.88 15.43
CA SER A 175 16.58 -31.60 14.60
C SER A 175 16.33 -30.82 13.31
N MET A 176 16.41 -31.51 12.17
CA MET A 176 16.14 -30.91 10.87
C MET A 176 14.66 -30.58 10.70
N TYR A 177 14.37 -29.47 10.01
CA TYR A 177 13.02 -29.13 9.62
C TYR A 177 12.55 -29.99 8.43
N THR A 178 11.32 -30.48 8.51
CA THR A 178 10.60 -31.21 7.46
C THR A 178 9.27 -30.53 7.16
N THR A 179 8.68 -30.83 6.01
CA THR A 179 7.44 -30.21 5.55
C THR A 179 6.20 -30.78 6.23
N LEU A 180 5.23 -29.92 6.51
CA LEU A 180 3.85 -30.23 6.88
C LEU A 180 2.87 -29.57 5.89
N LEU A 181 1.63 -30.05 5.84
CA LEU A 181 0.52 -29.41 5.11
C LEU A 181 0.82 -29.11 3.63
N LYS A 182 1.38 -30.09 2.92
CA LYS A 182 1.88 -29.94 1.54
C LYS A 182 2.89 -28.78 1.41
N ALA A 183 3.88 -28.78 2.30
CA ALA A 183 4.98 -27.81 2.41
C ALA A 183 4.63 -26.39 2.86
N ARG A 184 3.37 -26.07 3.17
CA ARG A 184 2.99 -24.73 3.66
C ARG A 184 3.49 -24.40 5.08
N ALA A 185 3.76 -25.44 5.85
CA ALA A 185 4.38 -25.33 7.16
C ALA A 185 5.61 -26.24 7.24
N VAL A 186 6.50 -25.95 8.18
CA VAL A 186 7.63 -26.82 8.49
C VAL A 186 7.72 -27.10 9.99
N THR A 187 8.24 -28.26 10.35
CA THR A 187 8.43 -28.68 11.73
C THR A 187 9.76 -29.37 11.93
N ASN A 188 10.35 -29.22 13.12
CA ASN A 188 11.48 -30.03 13.57
C ASN A 188 11.04 -31.12 14.57
N GLY A 189 9.74 -31.43 14.63
CA GLY A 189 9.13 -32.34 15.59
C GLY A 189 8.72 -31.69 16.93
N LYS A 190 9.14 -30.44 17.18
CA LYS A 190 8.77 -29.69 18.39
C LYS A 190 8.10 -28.35 18.08
N LEU A 191 8.64 -27.60 17.14
CA LEU A 191 8.15 -26.28 16.73
C LEU A 191 7.52 -26.37 15.34
N VAL A 192 6.44 -25.64 15.11
CA VAL A 192 5.84 -25.49 13.78
C VAL A 192 5.97 -24.06 13.32
N TYR A 193 6.41 -23.87 12.08
CA TYR A 193 6.44 -22.57 11.42
C TYR A 193 5.49 -22.57 10.23
N TYR A 194 4.71 -21.50 10.10
CA TYR A 194 3.87 -21.20 8.95
C TYR A 194 4.30 -19.86 8.38
N GLN A 195 4.62 -19.81 7.08
CA GLN A 195 5.20 -18.62 6.42
C GLN A 195 6.34 -17.95 7.21
N GLY A 196 7.27 -18.75 7.75
CA GLY A 196 8.44 -18.30 8.49
C GLY A 196 8.18 -17.90 9.95
N LYS A 197 6.93 -17.79 10.39
CA LYS A 197 6.58 -17.41 11.76
C LYS A 197 6.16 -18.62 12.58
N LEU A 198 6.58 -18.65 13.84
CA LEU A 198 6.24 -19.71 14.78
C LEU A 198 4.71 -19.73 15.01
N LEU A 199 4.11 -20.91 14.93
CA LEU A 199 2.75 -21.15 15.42
C LEU A 199 2.83 -21.48 16.91
N ASP A 200 2.42 -20.53 17.75
CA ASP A 200 2.47 -20.69 19.20
C ASP A 200 1.61 -21.88 19.65
N LYS A 201 2.17 -22.77 20.47
CA LYS A 201 1.54 -23.99 21.02
C LYS A 201 1.09 -25.05 20.00
N ALA A 202 1.47 -24.92 18.73
CA ALA A 202 1.09 -25.89 17.72
C ALA A 202 1.67 -27.28 18.01
N ASN A 203 0.81 -28.29 17.95
CA ASN A 203 1.23 -29.68 18.01
C ASN A 203 1.57 -30.21 16.60
N PRO A 204 2.86 -30.46 16.27
CA PRO A 204 3.27 -30.86 14.93
C PRO A 204 2.72 -32.22 14.49
N LEU A 205 2.29 -33.08 15.41
CA LEU A 205 1.80 -34.43 15.09
C LEU A 205 0.33 -34.45 14.65
N THR A 206 -0.44 -33.45 15.08
CA THR A 206 -1.91 -33.40 14.89
C THR A 206 -2.35 -32.19 14.06
N LEU A 207 -1.44 -31.25 13.78
CA LEU A 207 -1.75 -30.06 12.99
C LEU A 207 -2.20 -30.42 11.57
N GLN A 208 -3.37 -29.93 11.19
CA GLN A 208 -4.01 -30.15 9.91
C GLN A 208 -4.67 -28.88 9.37
N GLN A 209 -4.97 -28.88 8.07
CA GLN A 209 -5.79 -27.85 7.44
C GLN A 209 -7.26 -28.14 7.73
N LEU A 210 -8.03 -27.12 8.14
CA LEU A 210 -9.46 -27.29 8.36
C LEU A 210 -10.22 -27.44 7.03
N PRO A 211 -11.36 -28.16 6.99
CA PRO A 211 -12.24 -28.21 5.83
C PRO A 211 -12.66 -26.81 5.36
N LEU A 212 -12.78 -26.60 4.05
CA LEU A 212 -13.29 -25.40 3.39
C LEU A 212 -14.45 -25.82 2.50
N VAL A 213 -15.65 -25.39 2.84
CA VAL A 213 -16.91 -25.76 2.18
C VAL A 213 -17.26 -24.73 1.11
N TYR A 214 -17.51 -25.19 -0.11
CA TYR A 214 -17.93 -24.38 -1.25
C TYR A 214 -19.45 -24.42 -1.44
N ASN A 215 -19.98 -23.50 -2.24
CA ASN A 215 -21.41 -23.42 -2.55
C ASN A 215 -21.97 -24.63 -3.33
N ASP A 216 -21.11 -25.39 -4.01
CA ASP A 216 -21.44 -26.64 -4.70
C ASP A 216 -21.37 -27.88 -3.78
N GLY A 217 -21.01 -27.69 -2.52
CA GLY A 217 -20.81 -28.76 -1.53
C GLY A 217 -19.44 -29.42 -1.60
N ASP A 218 -18.53 -28.98 -2.49
CA ASP A 218 -17.15 -29.46 -2.50
C ASP A 218 -16.42 -29.05 -1.22
N ILE A 219 -15.58 -29.94 -0.72
CA ILE A 219 -14.82 -29.75 0.51
C ILE A 219 -13.34 -29.84 0.19
N ARG A 220 -12.64 -28.73 0.39
CA ARG A 220 -11.19 -28.63 0.16
C ARG A 220 -10.44 -28.29 1.43
N PRO A 221 -9.13 -28.55 1.53
CA PRO A 221 -8.35 -28.08 2.66
C PRO A 221 -8.20 -26.54 2.64
N SER A 222 -8.52 -25.87 3.75
CA SER A 222 -8.31 -24.43 3.92
C SER A 222 -6.82 -24.11 3.93
N PHE A 223 -6.40 -23.09 3.19
CA PHE A 223 -5.01 -22.62 3.20
C PHE A 223 -4.67 -21.72 4.37
N VAL A 224 -5.69 -21.14 5.03
CA VAL A 224 -5.51 -20.10 6.05
C VAL A 224 -6.06 -20.49 7.42
N TYR A 225 -6.89 -21.53 7.52
CA TYR A 225 -7.36 -22.05 8.79
C TYR A 225 -6.76 -23.42 9.07
N LEU A 226 -6.06 -23.51 10.19
CA LEU A 226 -5.37 -24.71 10.65
C LEU A 226 -5.88 -25.07 12.04
N ALA A 227 -5.84 -26.34 12.40
CA ALA A 227 -6.09 -26.76 13.77
C ALA A 227 -5.21 -27.96 14.12
N ASP A 228 -4.79 -28.01 15.38
CA ASP A 228 -4.26 -29.23 15.99
C ASP A 228 -5.35 -29.86 16.90
N ASP A 229 -4.98 -30.75 17.82
CA ASP A 229 -5.93 -31.40 18.73
C ASP A 229 -6.56 -30.45 19.77
N LYS A 230 -6.03 -29.23 19.94
CA LYS A 230 -6.44 -28.28 20.99
C LYS A 230 -6.66 -26.85 20.48
N HIS A 231 -5.82 -26.41 19.55
CA HIS A 231 -5.70 -25.03 19.12
C HIS A 231 -6.12 -24.84 17.67
N VAL A 232 -6.65 -23.66 17.37
CA VAL A 232 -7.09 -23.25 16.03
C VAL A 232 -6.35 -21.99 15.64
N TYR A 233 -5.95 -21.90 14.39
CA TYR A 233 -5.14 -20.80 13.86
C TYR A 233 -5.78 -20.20 12.61
N TYR A 234 -5.75 -18.88 12.51
CA TYR A 234 -5.87 -18.17 11.24
C TYR A 234 -4.47 -17.71 10.82
N LYS A 235 -3.89 -18.34 9.78
CA LYS A 235 -2.49 -18.18 9.40
C LYS A 235 -1.59 -18.40 10.61
N ASN A 236 -1.01 -17.33 11.16
CA ASN A 236 -0.12 -17.36 12.32
C ASN A 236 -0.80 -16.97 13.63
N ASP A 237 -2.06 -16.52 13.59
CA ASP A 237 -2.77 -16.03 14.75
C ASP A 237 -3.49 -17.18 15.45
N LEU A 238 -3.15 -17.43 16.71
CA LEU A 238 -3.88 -18.34 17.59
C LEU A 238 -5.26 -17.75 17.89
N LEU A 239 -6.31 -18.47 17.53
CA LEU A 239 -7.69 -18.02 17.71
C LEU A 239 -8.21 -18.38 19.12
N PRO A 240 -9.11 -17.56 19.70
CA PRO A 240 -9.65 -17.78 21.03
C PRO A 240 -10.81 -18.81 21.02
N LEU A 241 -10.61 -19.98 20.39
CA LEU A 241 -11.54 -21.11 20.41
C LEU A 241 -10.81 -22.45 20.56
N GLN A 242 -11.55 -23.47 20.99
CA GLN A 242 -11.04 -24.83 21.11
C GLN A 242 -11.19 -25.57 19.79
N ALA A 243 -10.17 -26.34 19.43
CA ALA A 243 -10.24 -27.22 18.28
C ALA A 243 -11.36 -28.27 18.47
N ASN A 244 -12.15 -28.49 17.42
CA ASN A 244 -13.13 -29.55 17.38
C ASN A 244 -13.34 -30.02 15.93
N THR A 245 -13.93 -31.19 15.76
CA THR A 245 -14.06 -31.87 14.46
C THR A 245 -15.12 -31.27 13.54
N GLU A 246 -15.97 -30.36 14.03
CA GLU A 246 -17.04 -29.73 13.26
C GLU A 246 -16.63 -28.36 12.69
N LEU A 247 -15.46 -27.86 13.07
CA LEU A 247 -14.90 -26.63 12.53
C LEU A 247 -14.69 -26.73 11.02
N HIS A 248 -15.19 -25.73 10.30
CA HIS A 248 -14.99 -25.62 8.87
C HIS A 248 -15.02 -24.16 8.43
N ALA A 249 -14.22 -23.87 7.41
CA ALA A 249 -14.20 -22.60 6.74
C ALA A 249 -15.25 -22.55 5.62
N LEU A 250 -15.65 -21.34 5.22
CA LEU A 250 -16.62 -21.11 4.15
C LEU A 250 -15.96 -20.40 2.97
N ALA A 251 -16.18 -20.92 1.76
CA ALA A 251 -15.79 -20.28 0.51
C ALA A 251 -17.02 -19.62 -0.14
N PHE A 252 -17.07 -18.30 -0.09
CA PHE A 252 -18.11 -17.51 -0.75
C PHE A 252 -17.73 -17.21 -2.20
N ASP A 253 -18.64 -17.42 -3.14
CA ASP A 253 -18.42 -17.17 -4.58
C ASP A 253 -18.55 -15.68 -4.97
N ALA A 254 -17.94 -14.77 -4.20
CA ALA A 254 -18.05 -13.32 -4.36
C ALA A 254 -16.71 -12.67 -4.71
N GLN A 255 -16.72 -11.46 -5.29
CA GLN A 255 -15.50 -10.75 -5.72
C GLN A 255 -14.55 -10.35 -4.58
N ASN A 256 -15.06 -10.15 -3.36
CA ASN A 256 -14.29 -9.66 -2.21
C ASN A 256 -14.31 -10.68 -1.05
N GLN A 257 -13.69 -11.84 -1.28
CA GLN A 257 -13.72 -12.96 -0.34
C GLN A 257 -12.95 -12.64 0.95
N GLN A 258 -13.67 -12.58 2.06
CA GLN A 258 -13.07 -12.74 3.38
C GLN A 258 -13.06 -14.22 3.75
N ASN A 259 -12.13 -14.62 4.59
CA ASN A 259 -12.08 -15.98 5.09
C ASN A 259 -13.02 -16.05 6.29
N TYR A 260 -13.96 -17.00 6.28
CA TYR A 260 -14.82 -17.24 7.42
C TYR A 260 -14.58 -18.63 7.98
N LEU A 261 -14.64 -18.76 9.30
CA LEU A 261 -14.58 -20.02 10.04
C LEU A 261 -15.84 -20.14 10.88
N VAL A 262 -16.51 -21.28 10.82
CA VAL A 262 -17.70 -21.61 11.61
C VAL A 262 -17.32 -22.60 12.69
N ASP A 263 -17.83 -22.36 13.89
CA ASP A 263 -17.83 -23.30 15.02
C ASP A 263 -19.27 -23.69 15.33
N PRO A 264 -19.78 -24.79 14.74
CA PRO A 264 -21.17 -25.21 14.93
C PRO A 264 -21.52 -25.53 16.39
N LYS A 265 -20.56 -26.02 17.18
CA LYS A 265 -20.79 -26.41 18.58
C LYS A 265 -21.16 -25.21 19.46
N GLU A 266 -20.45 -24.11 19.29
CA GLU A 266 -20.70 -22.86 20.01
C GLU A 266 -21.64 -21.91 19.24
N GLY A 267 -21.98 -22.25 17.99
CA GLY A 267 -22.73 -21.39 17.07
C GLY A 267 -21.96 -20.12 16.70
N MET A 268 -20.62 -20.15 16.74
CA MET A 268 -19.77 -18.98 16.53
C MET A 268 -19.28 -18.89 15.09
N VAL A 269 -19.01 -17.66 14.66
CA VAL A 269 -18.38 -17.37 13.37
C VAL A 269 -17.19 -16.45 13.61
N TYR A 270 -16.14 -16.66 12.84
CA TYR A 270 -14.96 -15.81 12.79
C TYR A 270 -14.76 -15.33 11.36
N VAL A 271 -14.33 -14.08 11.21
CA VAL A 271 -13.85 -13.54 9.93
C VAL A 271 -12.36 -13.25 10.06
N ASN A 272 -11.55 -13.95 9.28
CA ASN A 272 -10.10 -14.02 9.49
C ASN A 272 -9.81 -14.45 10.94
N ALA A 273 -9.16 -13.60 11.74
CA ALA A 273 -8.92 -13.85 13.16
C ALA A 273 -9.94 -13.19 14.12
N ILE A 274 -10.95 -12.50 13.58
CA ILE A 274 -11.88 -11.67 14.36
C ILE A 274 -13.13 -12.50 14.71
N PRO A 275 -13.45 -12.74 15.99
CA PRO A 275 -14.69 -13.38 16.40
C PRO A 275 -15.88 -12.45 16.17
N PHE A 276 -17.01 -13.03 15.77
CA PHE A 276 -18.31 -12.37 15.91
C PHE A 276 -18.67 -12.26 17.39
N ASP A 277 -19.53 -11.33 17.76
CA ASP A 277 -19.90 -11.12 19.16
C ASP A 277 -20.69 -12.33 19.71
N LYS A 278 -20.16 -13.00 20.74
CA LYS A 278 -20.78 -14.21 21.31
C LYS A 278 -22.20 -13.96 21.83
N ARG A 279 -22.57 -12.74 22.18
CA ARG A 279 -23.91 -12.38 22.69
C ARG A 279 -25.03 -12.62 21.68
N TYR A 280 -24.72 -12.66 20.39
CA TYR A 280 -25.71 -12.88 19.33
C TYR A 280 -25.62 -14.27 18.69
N ALA A 281 -24.72 -15.14 19.15
CA ALA A 281 -24.70 -16.54 18.73
C ALA A 281 -26.02 -17.27 19.12
N PRO A 282 -26.43 -18.32 18.39
CA PRO A 282 -25.76 -18.91 17.24
C PRO A 282 -25.94 -18.11 15.95
N TYR A 283 -24.92 -18.14 15.11
CA TYR A 283 -24.93 -17.57 13.76
C TYR A 283 -25.12 -18.67 12.71
N LYS A 284 -25.77 -18.31 11.60
CA LYS A 284 -25.92 -19.14 10.41
C LYS A 284 -25.68 -18.30 9.17
N GLU A 285 -24.82 -18.75 8.27
CA GLU A 285 -24.65 -18.13 6.96
C GLU A 285 -25.98 -18.08 6.19
N LEU A 286 -26.24 -16.97 5.50
CA LEU A 286 -27.47 -16.82 4.72
C LEU A 286 -27.39 -17.56 3.38
N SER A 287 -26.26 -17.44 2.67
CA SER A 287 -25.98 -18.10 1.39
C SER A 287 -24.48 -18.06 1.09
N LEU A 288 -23.96 -19.09 0.42
CA LEU A 288 -22.57 -19.15 -0.06
C LEU A 288 -22.39 -18.62 -1.49
N HIS A 289 -23.49 -18.32 -2.18
CA HIS A 289 -23.44 -17.79 -3.54
C HIS A 289 -23.06 -16.30 -3.55
N GLY A 290 -22.39 -15.84 -4.61
CA GLY A 290 -21.84 -14.48 -4.63
C GLY A 290 -22.19 -13.60 -5.85
N GLY A 291 -23.00 -14.09 -6.79
CA GLY A 291 -23.32 -13.36 -8.04
C GLY A 291 -23.91 -11.96 -7.82
N HIS A 292 -24.72 -11.78 -6.77
CA HIS A 292 -25.41 -10.52 -6.44
C HIS A 292 -25.17 -10.04 -5.01
N ILE A 293 -23.96 -10.25 -4.46
CA ILE A 293 -23.57 -9.70 -3.15
C ILE A 293 -22.17 -9.10 -3.16
N PHE A 294 -21.98 -8.04 -2.36
CA PHE A 294 -20.66 -7.52 -1.96
C PHE A 294 -20.29 -7.89 -0.52
N HIS A 295 -21.25 -8.38 0.26
CA HIS A 295 -21.13 -8.66 1.69
C HIS A 295 -21.80 -10.00 1.97
N SER A 296 -21.06 -10.92 2.62
CA SER A 296 -21.62 -12.15 3.17
C SER A 296 -22.49 -11.82 4.40
N PHE A 297 -23.66 -12.45 4.48
CA PHE A 297 -24.57 -12.27 5.61
C PHE A 297 -24.60 -13.49 6.52
N PHE A 298 -24.63 -13.22 7.82
CA PHE A 298 -24.86 -14.20 8.86
C PHE A 298 -26.08 -13.80 9.66
N LEU A 299 -27.02 -14.73 9.78
CA LEU A 299 -28.25 -14.61 10.52
C LEU A 299 -28.04 -15.06 11.97
N SER A 300 -28.64 -14.34 12.90
CA SER A 300 -28.91 -14.84 14.24
C SER A 300 -30.35 -14.55 14.65
N LYS A 301 -30.77 -14.98 15.84
CA LYS A 301 -32.10 -14.63 16.37
C LYS A 301 -32.29 -13.12 16.54
N SER A 302 -31.20 -12.38 16.79
CA SER A 302 -31.23 -10.97 17.15
C SER A 302 -30.80 -10.04 16.02
N GLY A 303 -30.43 -10.56 14.84
CA GLY A 303 -30.22 -9.72 13.67
C GLY A 303 -29.49 -10.37 12.50
N VAL A 304 -29.16 -9.53 11.52
CA VAL A 304 -28.30 -9.87 10.38
C VAL A 304 -26.95 -9.16 10.52
N PHE A 305 -25.86 -9.88 10.27
CA PHE A 305 -24.49 -9.42 10.48
C PHE A 305 -23.68 -9.51 9.19
N TYR A 306 -22.75 -8.59 9.00
CA TYR A 306 -21.78 -8.60 7.90
C TYR A 306 -20.45 -8.00 8.35
N TYR A 307 -19.37 -8.31 7.64
CA TYR A 307 -18.07 -7.68 7.86
C TYR A 307 -17.85 -6.49 6.93
N ASP A 308 -17.54 -5.32 7.48
CA ASP A 308 -17.13 -4.13 6.72
C ASP A 308 -15.61 -4.16 6.55
N ALA A 309 -15.15 -4.48 5.33
CA ALA A 309 -13.73 -4.63 5.03
C ALA A 309 -12.91 -3.32 5.13
N VAL A 310 -13.57 -2.16 5.05
CA VAL A 310 -12.90 -0.85 5.20
C VAL A 310 -12.75 -0.51 6.68
N LYS A 311 -13.80 -0.73 7.49
CA LYS A 311 -13.74 -0.52 8.95
C LYS A 311 -12.98 -1.63 9.68
N LYS A 312 -12.85 -2.80 9.05
CA LYS A 312 -12.29 -4.03 9.61
C LYS A 312 -13.04 -4.50 10.85
N ASP A 313 -14.36 -4.45 10.80
CA ASP A 313 -15.22 -4.77 11.94
C ASP A 313 -16.51 -5.49 11.51
N VAL A 314 -17.08 -6.27 12.41
CA VAL A 314 -18.35 -6.99 12.23
C VAL A 314 -19.50 -6.08 12.61
N MET A 315 -20.35 -5.77 11.64
CA MET A 315 -21.47 -4.85 11.78
C MET A 315 -22.78 -5.64 11.92
N ARG A 316 -23.60 -5.28 12.91
CA ARG A 316 -25.02 -5.65 12.93
C ARG A 316 -25.81 -4.68 12.06
N LEU A 317 -26.66 -5.20 11.17
CA LEU A 317 -27.60 -4.40 10.40
C LEU A 317 -28.82 -4.03 11.24
N ASP A 318 -29.74 -4.97 11.38
CA ASP A 318 -30.97 -4.81 12.12
C ASP A 318 -31.55 -6.20 12.47
N GLU A 319 -32.80 -6.24 12.93
CA GLU A 319 -33.58 -7.46 13.14
C GLU A 319 -33.53 -8.41 11.94
N ASN A 320 -33.58 -9.71 12.22
CA ASN A 320 -33.47 -10.74 11.21
C ASN A 320 -34.84 -10.95 10.51
N PRO A 321 -35.01 -10.56 9.23
CA PRO A 321 -36.28 -10.71 8.53
C PRO A 321 -36.63 -12.17 8.20
N PHE A 322 -35.67 -13.09 8.36
CA PHE A 322 -35.82 -14.54 8.19
C PHE A 322 -36.20 -15.25 9.50
N HIS A 323 -36.17 -14.56 10.65
CA HIS A 323 -36.47 -15.19 11.94
C HIS A 323 -37.92 -15.67 12.04
N GLY A 324 -38.14 -16.85 12.61
CA GLY A 324 -39.47 -17.43 12.82
C GLY A 324 -40.21 -17.81 11.53
N SER A 325 -39.51 -17.88 10.39
CA SER A 325 -40.06 -18.24 9.08
C SER A 325 -39.22 -19.36 8.44
N ASP A 326 -39.86 -20.26 7.71
CA ASP A 326 -39.20 -21.41 7.07
C ASP A 326 -38.66 -21.07 5.67
N PHE A 327 -37.91 -19.98 5.56
CA PHE A 327 -37.30 -19.58 4.29
C PHE A 327 -36.35 -20.67 3.77
N LYS A 328 -36.48 -20.97 2.48
CA LYS A 328 -35.55 -21.82 1.74
C LYS A 328 -34.94 -21.04 0.60
N GLU A 329 -33.64 -21.17 0.40
CA GLU A 329 -32.97 -20.69 -0.81
C GLU A 329 -33.38 -21.59 -1.98
N ILE A 330 -34.30 -21.11 -2.83
CA ILE A 330 -34.87 -21.89 -3.94
C ILE A 330 -34.03 -21.80 -5.22
N GLU A 331 -33.28 -20.71 -5.34
CA GLU A 331 -32.21 -20.46 -6.29
C GLU A 331 -31.19 -19.56 -5.59
N PRO A 332 -29.92 -19.48 -6.04
CA PRO A 332 -28.91 -18.63 -5.44
C PRO A 332 -29.41 -17.22 -5.14
N LEU A 333 -29.32 -16.84 -3.87
CA LEU A 333 -29.69 -15.52 -3.35
C LEU A 333 -31.18 -15.19 -3.42
N ILE A 334 -32.04 -16.19 -3.64
CA ILE A 334 -33.51 -16.07 -3.71
C ILE A 334 -34.14 -17.02 -2.69
N PHE A 335 -34.85 -16.43 -1.73
CA PHE A 335 -35.39 -17.12 -0.57
C PHE A 335 -36.92 -17.06 -0.57
N LEU A 336 -37.56 -18.21 -0.44
CA LEU A 336 -39.02 -18.31 -0.43
C LEU A 336 -39.48 -18.92 0.91
N ASP A 337 -40.43 -18.25 1.55
CA ASP A 337 -41.30 -18.84 2.57
C ASP A 337 -42.74 -18.94 2.01
N ASN A 338 -43.70 -19.41 2.82
CA ASN A 338 -45.09 -19.57 2.39
C ASN A 338 -45.84 -18.23 2.14
N LYS A 339 -45.20 -17.07 2.35
CA LYS A 339 -45.83 -15.75 2.36
C LYS A 339 -45.07 -14.71 1.53
N ARG A 340 -43.78 -14.87 1.31
CA ARG A 340 -42.87 -13.84 0.81
C ARG A 340 -41.72 -14.49 0.05
N LEU A 341 -41.30 -13.79 -1.00
CA LEU A 341 -40.04 -14.01 -1.67
C LEU A 341 -39.09 -12.87 -1.28
N LEU A 342 -37.98 -13.21 -0.64
CA LEU A 342 -36.86 -12.31 -0.39
C LEU A 342 -35.73 -12.62 -1.37
N TYR A 343 -34.95 -11.62 -1.76
CA TYR A 343 -33.79 -11.82 -2.60
C TYR A 343 -32.68 -10.82 -2.28
N LEU A 344 -31.44 -11.18 -2.59
CA LEU A 344 -30.31 -10.27 -2.47
C LEU A 344 -29.99 -9.62 -3.80
N GLU A 345 -29.62 -8.35 -3.76
CA GLU A 345 -29.15 -7.61 -4.92
C GLU A 345 -28.06 -6.62 -4.50
N THR A 346 -27.23 -6.19 -5.44
CA THR A 346 -26.22 -5.15 -5.16
C THR A 346 -26.57 -3.78 -5.72
N SER A 347 -25.96 -2.75 -5.15
CA SER A 347 -25.79 -1.48 -5.83
C SER A 347 -24.40 -0.89 -5.58
N GLU A 348 -23.95 -0.08 -6.54
CA GLU A 348 -22.71 0.67 -6.45
C GLU A 348 -22.99 2.15 -6.61
N HIS A 349 -22.26 2.96 -5.85
CA HIS A 349 -22.23 4.40 -6.05
C HIS A 349 -20.84 4.79 -6.55
N TRP A 350 -20.81 5.35 -7.75
CA TRP A 350 -19.60 5.84 -8.39
C TRP A 350 -19.59 7.37 -8.36
N GLY A 351 -18.41 7.94 -8.11
CA GLY A 351 -18.22 9.38 -8.15
C GLY A 351 -18.30 9.95 -9.56
N GLY A 352 -18.59 11.25 -9.67
CA GLY A 352 -18.75 11.93 -10.94
C GLY A 352 -17.42 12.25 -11.64
N ARG A 353 -17.48 12.98 -12.76
CA ARG A 353 -16.30 13.33 -13.58
C ARG A 353 -15.14 13.99 -12.82
N ARG A 354 -15.44 14.82 -11.81
CA ARG A 354 -14.42 15.53 -11.01
C ARG A 354 -13.79 14.67 -9.92
N ASP A 355 -14.40 13.53 -9.65
CA ASP A 355 -14.03 12.67 -8.54
C ASP A 355 -14.39 11.22 -8.90
N PRO A 356 -13.72 10.67 -9.93
CA PRO A 356 -14.03 9.35 -10.44
C PRO A 356 -13.61 8.25 -9.46
N GLY A 357 -14.33 7.15 -9.46
CA GLY A 357 -14.02 5.97 -8.66
C GLY A 357 -15.20 5.47 -7.85
N LEU A 358 -15.10 4.23 -7.39
CA LEU A 358 -16.11 3.58 -6.57
C LEU A 358 -16.14 4.23 -5.17
N LYS A 359 -17.29 4.80 -4.79
CA LYS A 359 -17.49 5.49 -3.51
C LYS A 359 -18.09 4.59 -2.46
N SER A 360 -19.00 3.71 -2.87
CA SER A 360 -19.55 2.70 -1.97
C SER A 360 -20.14 1.53 -2.73
N GLN A 361 -20.11 0.38 -2.07
CA GLN A 361 -20.78 -0.84 -2.48
C GLN A 361 -21.83 -1.21 -1.43
N SER A 362 -22.98 -1.71 -1.89
CA SER A 362 -24.07 -2.12 -1.03
C SER A 362 -24.63 -3.49 -1.44
N THR A 363 -24.95 -4.31 -0.44
CA THR A 363 -25.80 -5.50 -0.60
C THR A 363 -27.13 -5.22 0.05
N HIS A 364 -28.21 -5.47 -0.67
CA HIS A 364 -29.57 -5.23 -0.26
C HIS A 364 -30.29 -6.56 -0.03
N ILE A 365 -31.19 -6.59 0.94
CA ILE A 365 -32.22 -7.62 1.06
C ILE A 365 -33.52 -6.96 0.64
N TYR A 366 -34.11 -7.44 -0.46
CA TYR A 366 -35.39 -6.97 -0.97
C TYR A 366 -36.48 -8.00 -0.68
N GLN A 367 -37.68 -7.51 -0.43
CA GLN A 367 -38.90 -8.30 -0.57
C GLN A 367 -39.51 -8.00 -1.94
N MET A 368 -39.88 -9.03 -2.69
CA MET A 368 -40.56 -8.88 -3.97
C MET A 368 -41.88 -8.12 -3.79
N ASP A 369 -42.08 -7.09 -4.61
CA ASP A 369 -43.25 -6.20 -4.59
C ASP A 369 -43.98 -6.27 -5.94
N GLU A 370 -44.47 -7.47 -6.23
CA GLU A 370 -45.20 -7.81 -7.47
C GLU A 370 -46.42 -8.67 -7.10
N PRO A 371 -47.49 -8.66 -7.92
CA PRO A 371 -48.70 -9.44 -7.68
C PRO A 371 -48.46 -10.93 -8.01
N VAL A 372 -47.78 -11.64 -7.13
CA VAL A 372 -47.47 -13.08 -7.25
C VAL A 372 -48.04 -13.86 -6.06
N ASP A 373 -48.34 -15.14 -6.25
CA ASP A 373 -48.69 -16.06 -5.16
C ASP A 373 -47.43 -16.80 -4.68
N PRO A 374 -46.92 -16.54 -3.46
CA PRO A 374 -45.75 -17.22 -2.92
C PRO A 374 -45.83 -18.76 -2.93
N ALA A 375 -47.03 -19.34 -2.89
CA ALA A 375 -47.23 -20.78 -2.94
C ALA A 375 -47.24 -21.36 -4.38
N ALA A 376 -47.32 -20.51 -5.41
CA ALA A 376 -47.50 -20.92 -6.80
C ALA A 376 -46.21 -20.92 -7.65
N TRP A 377 -45.04 -20.74 -7.03
CA TRP A 377 -43.76 -20.78 -7.74
C TRP A 377 -43.44 -22.17 -8.27
N GLN A 378 -43.18 -22.26 -9.57
CA GLN A 378 -42.82 -23.50 -10.26
C GLN A 378 -41.57 -23.32 -11.10
N ARG A 379 -40.58 -24.19 -10.90
CA ARG A 379 -39.37 -24.21 -11.72
C ARG A 379 -39.66 -24.85 -13.07
N ILE A 380 -39.43 -24.12 -14.15
CA ILE A 380 -39.66 -24.60 -15.53
C ILE A 380 -38.44 -25.33 -16.06
N GLY A 381 -37.24 -24.77 -15.84
CA GLY A 381 -36.00 -25.41 -16.25
C GLY A 381 -34.76 -24.56 -15.99
N PRO A 382 -33.57 -25.17 -16.00
CA PRO A 382 -32.31 -24.46 -15.86
C PRO A 382 -31.96 -23.70 -17.16
N VAL A 383 -31.26 -22.59 -17.00
CA VAL A 383 -30.50 -21.95 -18.09
C VAL A 383 -29.11 -22.59 -18.09
N ASN A 384 -28.62 -23.01 -19.26
CA ASN A 384 -27.42 -23.85 -19.33
C ASN A 384 -26.18 -23.18 -18.69
N TYR A 385 -25.17 -23.98 -18.31
CA TYR A 385 -23.95 -23.53 -17.63
C TYR A 385 -24.18 -22.85 -16.27
N ASN A 386 -25.27 -23.20 -15.58
CA ASN A 386 -25.70 -22.60 -14.31
C ASN A 386 -25.82 -21.07 -14.41
N PHE A 387 -26.29 -20.57 -15.55
CA PHE A 387 -26.53 -19.14 -15.71
C PHE A 387 -27.80 -18.67 -14.98
N GLY A 388 -28.62 -19.59 -14.51
CA GLY A 388 -29.83 -19.32 -13.75
C GLY A 388 -30.92 -20.32 -14.02
N ALA A 389 -32.16 -19.93 -13.78
CA ALA A 389 -33.32 -20.77 -14.04
C ALA A 389 -34.53 -19.94 -14.47
N VAL A 390 -35.39 -20.56 -15.29
CA VAL A 390 -36.71 -20.02 -15.60
C VAL A 390 -37.73 -20.58 -14.61
N TRP A 391 -38.48 -19.68 -14.01
CA TRP A 391 -39.55 -19.96 -13.06
C TRP A 391 -40.87 -19.38 -13.56
N LYS A 392 -41.97 -19.89 -13.03
CA LYS A 392 -43.33 -19.46 -13.35
C LYS A 392 -44.11 -19.19 -12.07
N ASN A 393 -44.94 -18.16 -12.10
CA ASN A 393 -45.93 -17.87 -11.07
C ASN A 393 -47.23 -17.41 -11.76
N GLY A 394 -48.31 -18.18 -11.62
CA GLY A 394 -49.53 -17.93 -12.37
C GLY A 394 -49.31 -18.00 -13.89
N LEU A 395 -49.55 -16.89 -14.60
CA LEU A 395 -49.33 -16.77 -16.05
C LEU A 395 -47.97 -16.18 -16.41
N ASP A 396 -47.25 -15.63 -15.44
CA ASP A 396 -46.00 -14.90 -15.66
C ASP A 396 -44.78 -15.82 -15.55
N TYR A 397 -43.77 -15.52 -16.35
CA TYR A 397 -42.47 -16.18 -16.33
C TYR A 397 -41.39 -15.25 -15.79
N PHE A 398 -40.41 -15.83 -15.11
CA PHE A 398 -39.32 -15.12 -14.46
C PHE A 398 -38.00 -15.81 -14.74
N TYR A 399 -36.94 -15.02 -14.92
CA TYR A 399 -35.57 -15.47 -14.96
C TYR A 399 -34.90 -15.11 -13.64
N PHE A 400 -34.43 -16.15 -12.94
CA PHE A 400 -33.65 -16.03 -11.70
C PHE A 400 -32.17 -16.18 -12.07
N ASP A 401 -31.45 -15.07 -12.02
CA ASP A 401 -30.07 -14.97 -12.50
C ASP A 401 -29.05 -15.55 -11.51
N GLN A 402 -28.04 -16.24 -12.03
CA GLN A 402 -26.89 -16.72 -11.27
C GLN A 402 -25.55 -16.17 -11.80
N LEU A 403 -25.55 -15.42 -12.90
CA LEU A 403 -24.33 -14.88 -13.51
C LEU A 403 -23.75 -13.69 -12.75
N GLY A 404 -24.62 -12.83 -12.23
CA GLY A 404 -24.22 -11.71 -11.40
C GLY A 404 -23.64 -10.51 -12.15
N ASN A 405 -23.24 -9.50 -11.37
CA ASN A 405 -22.68 -8.24 -11.88
C ASN A 405 -21.43 -8.46 -12.75
N ASN A 406 -20.69 -9.52 -12.44
CA ASN A 406 -19.58 -10.15 -13.17
C ASN A 406 -19.72 -10.06 -14.68
N GLN A 407 -20.91 -10.45 -15.10
CA GLN A 407 -21.27 -10.70 -16.48
C GLN A 407 -22.16 -9.59 -17.04
N GLY A 408 -22.24 -8.44 -16.35
CA GLY A 408 -23.07 -7.31 -16.74
C GLY A 408 -24.56 -7.50 -16.48
N ILE A 409 -24.97 -8.53 -15.72
CA ILE A 409 -26.35 -8.75 -15.29
C ILE A 409 -26.50 -8.20 -13.88
N ARG A 410 -27.23 -7.09 -13.72
CA ARG A 410 -27.21 -6.29 -12.48
C ARG A 410 -28.32 -6.60 -11.48
N LYS A 411 -29.32 -7.37 -11.91
CA LYS A 411 -30.53 -7.68 -11.14
C LYS A 411 -30.63 -9.18 -10.98
N THR A 412 -31.13 -9.59 -9.82
CA THR A 412 -31.22 -11.00 -9.45
C THR A 412 -32.43 -11.68 -10.10
N ILE A 413 -33.51 -10.92 -10.33
CA ILE A 413 -34.77 -11.43 -10.87
C ILE A 413 -35.27 -10.51 -11.98
N TYR A 414 -35.61 -11.12 -13.12
CA TYR A 414 -36.27 -10.46 -14.24
C TYR A 414 -37.61 -11.14 -14.53
N ARG A 415 -38.63 -10.35 -14.84
CA ARG A 415 -39.86 -10.83 -15.47
C ARG A 415 -39.62 -11.00 -16.96
N ILE A 416 -40.07 -12.10 -17.53
CA ILE A 416 -39.94 -12.43 -18.95
C ILE A 416 -41.20 -11.96 -19.67
N ALA A 417 -41.04 -11.20 -20.76
CA ALA A 417 -42.14 -10.56 -21.46
C ALA A 417 -42.92 -11.52 -22.38
N ASP A 418 -42.28 -12.59 -22.88
CA ASP A 418 -42.84 -13.44 -23.93
C ASP A 418 -42.32 -14.89 -23.88
N GLN A 419 -43.12 -15.82 -24.43
CA GLN A 419 -42.79 -17.25 -24.46
C GLN A 419 -41.56 -17.55 -25.33
N ALA A 420 -41.26 -16.76 -26.36
CA ALA A 420 -40.07 -17.00 -27.19
C ALA A 420 -38.78 -16.72 -26.40
N THR A 421 -38.81 -15.79 -25.44
CA THR A 421 -37.71 -15.54 -24.50
C THR A 421 -37.52 -16.71 -23.55
N VAL A 422 -38.61 -17.30 -23.03
CA VAL A 422 -38.55 -18.53 -22.22
C VAL A 422 -37.86 -19.64 -23.01
N ASN A 423 -38.31 -19.89 -24.23
CA ASN A 423 -37.74 -20.93 -25.09
C ASN A 423 -36.24 -20.67 -25.35
N LYS A 424 -35.87 -19.40 -25.60
CA LYS A 424 -34.48 -19.01 -25.84
C LYS A 424 -33.57 -19.26 -24.64
N LEU A 425 -34.03 -18.95 -23.43
CA LEU A 425 -33.28 -19.18 -22.19
C LEU A 425 -33.08 -20.67 -21.89
N LEU A 426 -34.02 -21.52 -22.34
CA LEU A 426 -33.97 -22.97 -22.14
C LEU A 426 -33.22 -23.71 -23.26
N GLU A 427 -32.67 -23.01 -24.25
CA GLU A 427 -31.79 -23.59 -25.26
C GLU A 427 -30.47 -24.08 -24.62
N LYS A 428 -29.91 -25.16 -25.16
CA LYS A 428 -28.64 -25.72 -24.67
C LYS A 428 -27.47 -24.74 -24.83
N ASP A 429 -27.40 -24.01 -25.94
CA ASP A 429 -26.22 -23.20 -26.26
C ASP A 429 -26.45 -21.70 -26.02
N VAL A 430 -27.31 -21.36 -25.04
CA VAL A 430 -27.53 -19.96 -24.66
C VAL A 430 -26.24 -19.37 -24.08
N ARG A 431 -25.80 -18.27 -24.68
CA ARG A 431 -24.61 -17.54 -24.26
C ARG A 431 -24.96 -16.35 -23.38
N THR A 432 -24.02 -15.94 -22.55
CA THR A 432 -24.14 -14.79 -21.64
C THR A 432 -24.44 -13.47 -22.36
N ASP A 433 -23.91 -13.26 -23.56
CA ASP A 433 -24.22 -12.09 -24.40
C ASP A 433 -25.68 -12.08 -24.88
N ALA A 434 -26.21 -13.24 -25.29
CA ALA A 434 -27.62 -13.36 -25.65
C ALA A 434 -28.57 -13.00 -24.48
N ILE A 435 -28.23 -13.39 -23.24
CA ILE A 435 -29.01 -13.01 -22.04
C ILE A 435 -28.97 -11.49 -21.83
N ARG A 436 -27.81 -10.85 -21.97
CA ARG A 436 -27.69 -9.39 -21.90
C ARG A 436 -28.48 -8.68 -22.99
N ASP A 437 -28.49 -9.23 -24.20
CA ASP A 437 -29.27 -8.69 -25.31
C ASP A 437 -30.77 -8.75 -25.00
N LEU A 438 -31.28 -9.87 -24.50
CA LEU A 438 -32.68 -10.00 -24.08
C LEU A 438 -33.08 -8.97 -23.00
N ILE A 439 -32.19 -8.65 -22.06
CA ILE A 439 -32.42 -7.60 -21.05
C ILE A 439 -32.42 -6.21 -21.72
N ARG A 440 -31.41 -5.92 -22.55
CA ARG A 440 -31.29 -4.62 -23.23
C ARG A 440 -32.47 -4.34 -24.15
N ASP A 441 -32.98 -5.37 -24.82
CA ASP A 441 -34.09 -5.28 -25.77
C ASP A 441 -35.46 -5.25 -25.06
N GLY A 442 -35.50 -5.22 -23.72
CA GLY A 442 -36.72 -5.09 -22.93
C GLY A 442 -37.55 -6.37 -22.82
N ARG A 443 -37.03 -7.51 -23.28
CA ARG A 443 -37.70 -8.82 -23.20
C ARG A 443 -37.58 -9.46 -21.81
N MET A 444 -36.63 -8.97 -21.02
CA MET A 444 -36.48 -9.28 -19.60
C MET A 444 -36.42 -7.98 -18.79
N ILE A 445 -37.41 -7.78 -17.93
CA ILE A 445 -37.61 -6.52 -17.19
C ILE A 445 -37.35 -6.77 -15.71
N PRO A 446 -36.46 -6.01 -15.04
CA PRO A 446 -36.27 -6.12 -13.60
C PRO A 446 -37.57 -6.01 -12.81
N ILE A 447 -37.76 -6.87 -11.82
CA ILE A 447 -38.92 -6.77 -10.93
C ILE A 447 -38.79 -5.58 -9.96
N LYS A 448 -39.91 -5.16 -9.38
CA LYS A 448 -39.91 -4.25 -8.23
C LYS A 448 -39.69 -5.02 -6.93
N GLY A 449 -38.96 -4.39 -6.02
CA GLY A 449 -38.74 -4.90 -4.67
C GLY A 449 -38.72 -3.77 -3.66
N LYS A 450 -39.25 -4.06 -2.46
CA LYS A 450 -39.18 -3.17 -1.30
C LYS A 450 -37.92 -3.48 -0.50
N GLU A 451 -37.05 -2.50 -0.29
CA GLU A 451 -35.82 -2.67 0.51
C GLU A 451 -36.22 -3.02 1.95
N VAL A 452 -35.72 -4.15 2.44
CA VAL A 452 -35.91 -4.61 3.82
C VAL A 452 -34.68 -4.25 4.65
N LEU A 453 -33.49 -4.59 4.15
CA LEU A 453 -32.21 -4.28 4.78
C LEU A 453 -31.16 -3.89 3.75
N ARG A 454 -30.12 -3.15 4.18
CA ARG A 454 -28.99 -2.75 3.34
C ARG A 454 -27.68 -2.69 4.12
N ALA A 455 -26.71 -3.51 3.70
CA ALA A 455 -25.30 -3.32 4.06
C ALA A 455 -24.64 -2.32 3.12
N LYS A 456 -23.73 -1.51 3.66
CA LYS A 456 -22.99 -0.52 2.89
C LYS A 456 -21.56 -0.38 3.41
N THR A 457 -20.61 -0.54 2.51
CA THR A 457 -19.20 -0.21 2.74
C THR A 457 -18.88 1.06 1.97
N VAL A 458 -18.32 2.06 2.65
CA VAL A 458 -17.93 3.34 2.04
C VAL A 458 -16.42 3.38 1.87
N HIS A 459 -15.95 3.55 0.64
CA HIS A 459 -14.54 3.70 0.33
C HIS A 459 -14.14 5.16 0.57
N ARG A 460 -13.28 5.40 1.57
CA ARG A 460 -12.81 6.74 1.91
C ARG A 460 -11.87 7.27 0.82
N GLU A 461 -12.04 8.54 0.47
CA GLU A 461 -11.18 9.25 -0.49
C GLU A 461 -9.74 9.38 0.00
N ASN A 462 -8.79 9.26 -0.94
CA ASN A 462 -7.45 9.82 -0.75
C ASN A 462 -7.59 11.34 -0.64
N ASN A 463 -7.42 11.84 0.57
CA ASN A 463 -7.58 13.25 0.87
C ASN A 463 -6.34 14.03 0.36
N TYR A 464 -6.34 14.42 -0.93
CA TYR A 464 -5.23 15.15 -1.57
C TYR A 464 -5.16 16.64 -1.20
N TRP A 465 -5.95 17.10 -0.22
CA TRP A 465 -5.96 18.50 0.25
C TRP A 465 -4.57 19.02 0.64
N PHE A 466 -3.66 18.14 1.06
CA PHE A 466 -2.27 18.49 1.36
C PHE A 466 -1.50 19.03 0.15
N ILE A 467 -1.85 18.65 -1.09
CA ILE A 467 -1.22 19.19 -2.31
C ILE A 467 -1.55 20.68 -2.47
N TRP A 468 -2.79 21.07 -2.17
CA TRP A 468 -3.24 22.46 -2.23
C TRP A 468 -2.61 23.35 -1.16
N ILE A 469 -2.31 22.78 0.02
CA ILE A 469 -1.53 23.47 1.05
C ILE A 469 -0.12 23.77 0.54
N ILE A 470 0.55 22.79 -0.07
CA ILE A 470 1.91 22.98 -0.61
C ILE A 470 1.88 24.04 -1.71
N LEU A 471 0.92 23.96 -2.64
CA LEU A 471 0.80 24.87 -3.78
C LEU A 471 0.52 26.31 -3.34
N SER A 472 -0.39 26.52 -2.38
CA SER A 472 -0.70 27.86 -1.83
C SER A 472 0.48 28.47 -1.06
N LEU A 473 1.24 27.67 -0.30
CA LEU A 473 2.47 28.12 0.35
C LEU A 473 3.53 28.60 -0.67
N THR A 474 3.71 27.87 -1.78
CA THR A 474 4.70 28.28 -2.80
C THR A 474 4.37 29.62 -3.47
N LEU A 475 3.09 29.87 -3.75
CA LEU A 475 2.61 31.11 -4.35
C LEU A 475 2.74 32.30 -3.38
N GLY A 476 2.38 32.09 -2.11
CA GLY A 476 2.54 33.11 -1.06
C GLY A 476 3.99 33.54 -0.85
N VAL A 477 4.93 32.59 -0.87
CA VAL A 477 6.38 32.89 -0.70
C VAL A 477 6.94 33.66 -1.90
N ARG A 478 6.52 33.34 -3.14
CA ARG A 478 6.96 34.08 -4.34
C ARG A 478 6.50 35.54 -4.32
N ALA A 479 5.27 35.81 -3.89
CA ALA A 479 4.75 37.17 -3.73
C ALA A 479 5.56 37.98 -2.70
N VAL A 480 5.95 37.35 -1.58
CA VAL A 480 6.76 37.99 -0.53
C VAL A 480 8.20 38.27 -1.00
N LEU A 481 8.83 37.33 -1.72
CA LEU A 481 10.19 37.51 -2.24
C LEU A 481 10.28 38.61 -3.32
N TRP A 482 9.28 38.69 -4.20
CA TRP A 482 9.16 39.77 -5.19
C TRP A 482 9.09 41.14 -4.51
N PHE A 483 8.29 41.26 -3.44
CA PHE A 483 8.21 42.48 -2.65
C PHE A 483 9.53 42.84 -1.95
N LEU A 484 10.27 41.86 -1.41
CA LEU A 484 11.55 42.10 -0.73
C LEU A 484 12.66 42.57 -1.68
N ARG A 485 12.70 42.07 -2.92
CA ARG A 485 13.66 42.53 -3.95
C ARG A 485 13.42 43.97 -4.36
N LYS A 486 12.14 44.39 -4.41
CA LYS A 486 11.75 45.78 -4.69
C LYS A 486 12.25 46.77 -3.62
N VAL A 487 12.60 46.30 -2.42
CA VAL A 487 13.04 47.12 -1.27
C VAL A 487 14.56 46.99 -0.96
N GLY A 488 15.34 46.26 -1.78
CA GLY A 488 16.82 46.38 -1.82
C GLY A 488 17.66 45.51 -0.88
N VAL A 489 17.24 44.28 -0.51
CA VAL A 489 18.03 43.34 0.32
C VAL A 489 18.90 42.39 -0.56
N ASN A 490 20.24 42.44 -0.44
CA ASN A 490 21.23 41.66 -1.23
C ASN A 490 22.26 40.92 -0.30
N PRO A 491 22.68 39.66 -0.59
CA PRO A 491 23.63 38.87 0.23
C PRO A 491 25.05 39.44 0.45
N GLN A 492 25.63 40.21 -0.46
CA GLN A 492 26.98 40.77 -0.25
C GLN A 492 26.97 41.82 0.86
N PRO A 493 28.01 41.96 1.71
CA PRO A 493 28.01 42.91 2.84
C PRO A 493 28.00 44.38 2.42
N PHE A 494 28.56 44.67 1.26
CA PHE A 494 28.54 45.98 0.64
C PHE A 494 28.61 45.82 -0.89
N THR A 495 28.20 46.85 -1.60
CA THR A 495 28.39 46.96 -3.05
C THR A 495 29.14 48.26 -3.34
N ILE A 496 30.16 48.18 -4.19
CA ILE A 496 30.91 49.35 -4.63
C ILE A 496 30.28 49.86 -5.92
N THR A 497 29.93 51.13 -5.95
CA THR A 497 29.40 51.82 -7.13
C THR A 497 30.23 53.08 -7.38
N ASP A 498 30.05 53.72 -8.52
CA ASP A 498 30.74 54.99 -8.87
C ASP A 498 30.53 56.09 -7.82
N LYS A 499 29.47 55.99 -7.00
CA LYS A 499 29.13 56.95 -5.94
C LYS A 499 29.73 56.61 -4.58
N GLY A 500 30.43 55.49 -4.40
CA GLY A 500 30.90 55.04 -3.09
C GLY A 500 30.66 53.57 -2.77
N LEU A 501 31.19 53.15 -1.63
CA LEU A 501 30.95 51.86 -0.99
C LEU A 501 29.64 51.93 -0.20
N LYS A 502 28.61 51.23 -0.68
CA LYS A 502 27.29 51.16 -0.05
C LYS A 502 27.17 49.89 0.78
N ILE A 503 26.88 50.04 2.07
CA ILE A 503 26.63 48.89 2.95
C ILE A 503 25.27 48.28 2.62
N ASN A 504 25.24 46.99 2.33
CA ASN A 504 24.01 46.27 1.99
C ASN A 504 23.28 45.80 3.25
N ASN A 505 22.69 46.76 3.95
CA ASN A 505 21.86 46.52 5.11
C ASN A 505 20.58 47.38 5.04
N LEU A 506 19.67 47.16 6.00
CA LEU A 506 18.36 47.83 6.03
C LEU A 506 18.42 49.37 6.04
N TRP A 507 19.57 49.95 6.41
CA TRP A 507 19.78 51.39 6.53
C TRP A 507 20.69 51.95 5.43
N SER A 508 21.29 51.07 4.61
CA SER A 508 21.96 51.38 3.33
C SER A 508 22.92 52.58 3.37
N LYS A 509 23.71 52.72 4.46
CA LYS A 509 24.69 53.80 4.60
C LYS A 509 25.78 53.66 3.53
N GLN A 510 26.21 54.79 2.97
CA GLN A 510 27.18 54.85 1.89
C GLN A 510 28.37 55.72 2.30
N TYR A 511 29.56 55.31 1.88
CA TYR A 511 30.83 56.00 2.11
C TYR A 511 31.47 56.32 0.76
N GLU A 512 31.85 57.56 0.51
CA GLU A 512 32.54 57.94 -0.71
C GLU A 512 33.91 57.27 -0.78
N LEU A 513 34.34 56.82 -1.96
CA LEU A 513 35.59 56.05 -2.10
C LEU A 513 36.82 56.85 -1.67
N PHE A 514 36.80 58.17 -1.91
CA PHE A 514 37.91 59.06 -1.56
C PHE A 514 38.12 59.19 -0.05
N ASP A 515 37.03 59.13 0.74
CA ASP A 515 37.09 59.29 2.19
C ASP A 515 37.58 58.04 2.91
N ILE A 516 37.61 56.90 2.22
CA ILE A 516 38.02 55.62 2.79
C ILE A 516 39.55 55.54 2.81
N ASP A 517 40.09 55.30 4.01
CA ASP A 517 41.52 55.01 4.22
C ASP A 517 41.76 53.50 4.10
N GLU A 518 41.03 52.72 4.90
CA GLU A 518 41.10 51.27 4.89
C GLU A 518 39.78 50.61 5.31
N VAL A 519 39.57 49.37 4.88
CA VAL A 519 38.52 48.49 5.42
C VAL A 519 39.17 47.38 6.23
N VAL A 520 38.82 47.32 7.51
CA VAL A 520 39.36 46.35 8.46
C VAL A 520 38.36 45.24 8.67
N PHE A 521 38.76 44.00 8.39
CA PHE A 521 37.99 42.79 8.64
C PHE A 521 38.40 42.15 9.97
N PHE A 522 37.45 41.53 10.65
CA PHE A 522 37.60 40.87 11.94
C PHE A 522 37.00 39.47 11.84
N VAL A 523 37.76 38.46 12.26
CA VAL A 523 37.30 37.07 12.36
C VAL A 523 37.12 36.75 13.84
N GLU A 524 35.90 36.91 14.36
CA GLU A 524 35.62 36.76 15.79
C GLU A 524 34.89 35.43 16.07
N THR A 525 35.16 34.78 17.20
CA THR A 525 34.41 33.58 17.60
C THR A 525 32.93 33.90 17.81
N ALA A 526 32.06 33.03 17.31
CA ALA A 526 30.63 33.22 17.42
C ALA A 526 30.18 33.00 18.88
N LEU A 527 29.64 34.06 19.49
CA LEU A 527 29.22 34.09 20.91
C LEU A 527 28.18 33.03 21.34
N ARG A 528 27.53 32.33 20.40
CA ARG A 528 26.37 31.46 20.69
C ARG A 528 26.37 30.12 19.99
N GLN A 529 27.35 29.84 19.12
CA GLN A 529 27.46 28.58 18.38
C GLN A 529 28.95 28.32 18.07
N PRO A 530 29.37 27.05 17.88
CA PRO A 530 30.71 26.74 17.40
C PRO A 530 30.95 27.36 16.02
N GLY A 531 32.03 28.13 15.86
CA GLY A 531 32.44 28.76 14.59
C GLY A 531 32.78 30.25 14.73
N TYR A 532 32.89 30.95 13.59
CA TYR A 532 33.36 32.33 13.49
C TYR A 532 32.36 33.23 12.76
N ASN A 533 32.36 34.52 13.09
CA ASN A 533 31.60 35.56 12.42
C ASN A 533 32.52 36.62 11.84
N GLY A 534 32.23 37.05 10.62
CA GLY A 534 32.87 38.20 10.00
C GLY A 534 32.33 39.50 10.55
N LYS A 535 33.21 40.44 10.87
CA LYS A 535 32.84 41.85 10.98
C LYS A 535 33.79 42.68 10.14
N PHE A 536 33.31 43.78 9.59
CA PHE A 536 34.18 44.75 8.94
C PHE A 536 33.87 46.16 9.42
N ARG A 537 34.85 47.03 9.32
CA ARG A 537 34.74 48.44 9.67
C ARG A 537 35.43 49.26 8.59
N VAL A 538 34.82 50.36 8.21
CA VAL A 538 35.40 51.33 7.29
C VAL A 538 36.11 52.40 8.12
N HIS A 539 37.41 52.54 7.92
CA HIS A 539 38.22 53.62 8.48
C HIS A 539 38.28 54.75 7.46
N LEU A 540 38.00 55.96 7.92
CA LEU A 540 38.01 57.15 7.09
C LEU A 540 39.32 57.91 7.29
N ARG A 541 39.78 58.59 6.25
CA ARG A 541 41.04 59.36 6.26
C ARG A 541 41.07 60.49 7.29
N ASN A 542 39.89 60.95 7.73
CA ASN A 542 39.74 61.96 8.79
C ASN A 542 39.88 61.38 10.21
N GLY A 543 40.27 60.11 10.36
CA GLY A 543 40.43 59.41 11.64
C GLY A 543 39.14 58.85 12.23
N ASN A 544 37.98 59.14 11.64
CA ASN A 544 36.71 58.54 12.07
C ASN A 544 36.58 57.11 11.56
N THR A 545 35.81 56.30 12.28
CA THR A 545 35.56 54.92 11.88
C THR A 545 34.08 54.58 11.92
N SER A 546 33.65 53.68 11.04
CA SER A 546 32.28 53.19 11.03
C SER A 546 32.00 52.31 12.26
N PRO A 547 30.74 52.03 12.61
CA PRO A 547 30.43 50.88 13.44
C PRO A 547 30.92 49.58 12.76
N LYS A 548 31.11 48.51 13.54
CA LYS A 548 31.40 47.18 12.98
C LYS A 548 30.14 46.65 12.30
N TYR A 549 30.24 46.35 11.02
CA TYR A 549 29.19 45.70 10.23
C TYR A 549 29.45 44.20 10.20
N MET A 550 28.47 43.41 10.58
CA MET A 550 28.57 41.96 10.56
C MET A 550 28.30 41.42 9.17
N PHE A 551 29.04 40.37 8.78
CA PHE A 551 28.83 39.62 7.57
C PHE A 551 29.19 38.15 7.78
N SER A 552 28.74 37.31 6.86
CA SER A 552 29.06 35.89 6.79
C SER A 552 29.39 35.53 5.35
N SER A 553 30.13 34.43 5.17
CA SER A 553 30.49 33.91 3.85
C SER A 553 29.27 33.46 3.04
N GLN A 554 28.22 33.06 3.75
CA GLN A 554 26.97 32.54 3.20
C GLN A 554 25.80 32.93 4.11
N ILE A 555 24.57 32.87 3.57
CA ILE A 555 23.36 33.04 4.39
C ILE A 555 23.08 31.69 5.09
N SER A 556 23.73 31.45 6.24
CA SER A 556 23.59 30.24 7.06
C SER A 556 23.12 30.56 8.49
N LEU A 557 22.54 29.54 9.16
CA LEU A 557 22.22 29.59 10.60
C LEU A 557 23.37 29.13 11.49
N HIS A 558 24.42 28.58 10.86
CA HIS A 558 25.66 28.16 11.51
C HIS A 558 26.74 29.20 11.25
N ALA A 559 27.57 29.45 12.26
CA ALA A 559 28.74 30.29 12.12
C ALA A 559 29.69 29.69 11.08
N ASP A 560 30.41 30.55 10.36
CA ASP A 560 31.34 30.11 9.33
C ASP A 560 32.50 29.32 9.96
N THR A 561 33.06 28.35 9.23
CA THR A 561 34.39 27.86 9.62
C THR A 561 35.41 28.99 9.40
N LYS A 562 36.51 28.94 10.16
CA LYS A 562 37.56 29.97 10.03
C LYS A 562 38.07 30.08 8.59
N GLU A 563 38.33 28.93 7.96
CA GLU A 563 38.78 28.83 6.57
C GLU A 563 37.78 29.40 5.56
N GLN A 564 36.48 29.12 5.73
CA GLN A 564 35.43 29.67 4.85
C GLN A 564 35.33 31.19 4.94
N LEU A 565 35.42 31.71 6.16
CA LEU A 565 35.35 33.15 6.39
C LEU A 565 36.60 33.86 5.87
N GLU A 566 37.77 33.25 6.01
CA GLU A 566 39.03 33.78 5.48
C GLU A 566 39.06 33.81 3.95
N LEU A 567 38.60 32.74 3.29
CA LEU A 567 38.46 32.70 1.83
C LEU A 567 37.51 33.79 1.34
N TYR A 568 36.37 33.96 2.01
CA TYR A 568 35.41 34.99 1.63
C TYR A 568 35.92 36.41 1.90
N ILE A 569 36.68 36.61 2.99
CA ILE A 569 37.37 37.87 3.25
C ILE A 569 38.37 38.15 2.13
N ALA A 570 39.14 37.16 1.68
CA ALA A 570 40.08 37.32 0.57
C ALA A 570 39.38 37.81 -0.71
N ASP A 571 38.20 37.27 -1.04
CA ASP A 571 37.39 37.73 -2.18
C ASP A 571 36.92 39.19 -2.01
N LEU A 572 36.50 39.57 -0.80
CA LEU A 572 36.11 40.96 -0.49
C LEU A 572 37.30 41.91 -0.52
N GLN A 573 38.48 41.48 -0.07
CA GLN A 573 39.71 42.25 -0.13
C GLN A 573 40.15 42.46 -1.59
N HIS A 574 40.04 41.42 -2.43
CA HIS A 574 40.30 41.52 -3.87
C HIS A 574 39.32 42.51 -4.53
N LEU A 575 38.04 42.45 -4.18
CA LEU A 575 37.03 43.40 -4.65
C LEU A 575 37.36 44.86 -4.24
N LEU A 576 37.80 45.08 -3.02
CA LEU A 576 38.23 46.41 -2.53
C LEU A 576 39.50 46.89 -3.23
N THR A 577 40.47 46.01 -3.42
CA THR A 577 41.75 46.32 -4.09
C THR A 577 41.54 46.72 -5.54
N LYS A 578 40.63 46.04 -6.26
CA LYS A 578 40.22 46.42 -7.61
C LYS A 578 39.70 47.85 -7.71
N HIS A 579 39.16 48.39 -6.62
CA HIS A 579 38.64 49.76 -6.52
C HIS A 579 39.58 50.70 -5.75
N GLY A 580 40.85 50.32 -5.55
CA GLY A 580 41.87 51.16 -4.93
C GLY A 580 41.74 51.32 -3.41
N ILE A 581 40.93 50.50 -2.74
CA ILE A 581 40.71 50.57 -1.29
C ILE A 581 41.62 49.56 -0.58
N LYS A 582 42.41 50.05 0.39
CA LYS A 582 43.24 49.19 1.25
C LYS A 582 42.38 48.37 2.19
N SER A 583 42.82 47.16 2.50
CA SER A 583 42.15 46.33 3.49
C SER A 583 43.12 45.48 4.29
N ARG A 584 42.75 45.15 5.53
CA ARG A 584 43.51 44.24 6.40
C ARG A 584 42.59 43.38 7.25
N VAL A 585 43.12 42.24 7.70
CA VAL A 585 42.39 41.28 8.54
C VAL A 585 43.00 41.28 9.94
N VAL A 586 42.14 41.30 10.94
CA VAL A 586 42.48 41.18 12.36
C VAL A 586 41.86 39.89 12.89
N TYR A 587 42.71 39.02 13.44
CA TYR A 587 42.32 37.73 14.02
C TYR A 587 42.06 37.84 15.51
#